data_AF-A0A5Y9F5Y3-F1
#
_entry.id   AF-A0A5Y9F5Y3-F1
#
_cell.length_a   1.000
_cell.length_b   1.000
_cell.length_c   1.000
_cell.angle_alpha   90.00
_cell.angle_beta   90.00
_cell.angle_gamma   90.00
#
_symmetry.space_group_name_H-M   'P 1'
#
loop_
_entity.id
_entity.type
_entity.pdbx_description
1 polymer ?
#
loop_
_entity_poly.entity_id
_entity_poly.type
_entity_poly.pdbx_seq_one_letter_code
_entity_poly.pdbx_strand_id
1 'polypeptide(L)'
;KDQENAKRFLDDALALKQILENILSKDFILPLEFLEKVYQNIENFNHSLDTDEFIQDEVLRGAFAYRGKLISDVLKLHIKDETHFITAYIKAYHEWLLYFIEKLEQKYKSLSKV
;
A
#
# COMPACT_ATOMS: atom_id res chain seq x y z
N LYS A 1 -20.66 8.40 7.75
CA LYS A 1 -19.43 9.16 7.48
C LYS A 1 -18.16 8.33 7.72
N ASP A 2 -17.74 8.07 8.96
CA ASP A 2 -16.46 7.37 9.21
C ASP A 2 -16.46 5.91 8.76
N GLN A 3 -17.58 5.21 8.94
CA GLN A 3 -17.75 3.85 8.42
C GLN A 3 -17.73 3.80 6.88
N GLU A 4 -18.30 4.81 6.20
CA GLU A 4 -18.28 4.92 4.74
C GLU A 4 -16.88 5.24 4.23
N ASN A 5 -16.14 6.14 4.91
CA ASN A 5 -14.75 6.43 4.61
C ASN A 5 -13.88 5.18 4.77
N ALA A 6 -14.03 4.46 5.88
CA ALA A 6 -13.33 3.21 6.13
C ALA A 6 -13.59 2.17 5.02
N LYS A 7 -14.86 2.03 4.60
CA LYS A 7 -15.23 1.13 3.50
C LYS A 7 -14.59 1.55 2.18
N ARG A 8 -14.66 2.83 1.82
CA ARG A 8 -14.04 3.35 0.59
C ARG A 8 -12.54 3.03 0.53
N PHE A 9 -11.81 3.33 1.61
CA PHE A 9 -10.37 3.03 1.66
C PHE A 9 -10.07 1.53 1.64
N LEU A 10 -10.93 0.70 2.22
CA LEU A 10 -10.78 -0.74 2.16
C LEU A 10 -10.97 -1.24 0.73
N ASP A 11 -11.99 -0.74 0.02
CA ASP A 11 -12.24 -1.07 -1.39
C ASP A 11 -11.04 -0.64 -2.28
N ASP A 12 -10.52 0.57 -2.09
CA ASP A 12 -9.34 1.08 -2.81
C ASP A 12 -8.08 0.25 -2.52
N ALA A 13 -7.85 -0.11 -1.24
CA ALA A 13 -6.72 -0.92 -0.82
C ALA A 13 -6.79 -2.34 -1.41
N LEU A 14 -7.98 -2.94 -1.45
CA LEU A 14 -8.20 -4.26 -2.04
C LEU A 14 -8.00 -4.24 -3.56
N ALA A 15 -8.44 -3.18 -4.25
CA ALA A 15 -8.19 -3.00 -5.68
C ALA A 15 -6.69 -2.88 -5.97
N LEU A 16 -5.96 -2.07 -5.20
CA LEU A 16 -4.51 -1.95 -5.34
C LEU A 16 -3.83 -3.30 -5.05
N LYS A 17 -4.21 -3.99 -3.98
CA LYS A 17 -3.68 -5.33 -3.63
C LYS A 17 -3.78 -6.29 -4.82
N GLN A 18 -4.96 -6.36 -5.45
CA GLN A 18 -5.16 -7.26 -6.59
C GLN A 18 -4.25 -6.91 -7.77
N ILE A 19 -4.03 -5.62 -8.04
CA ILE A 19 -3.08 -5.17 -9.06
C ILE A 19 -1.66 -5.65 -8.71
N LEU A 20 -1.21 -5.47 -7.46
CA LEU A 20 0.13 -5.88 -7.03
C LEU A 20 0.29 -7.41 -7.05
N GLU A 21 -0.70 -8.19 -6.61
CA GLU A 21 -0.67 -9.66 -6.69
C GLU A 21 -0.58 -10.16 -8.13
N ASN A 22 -1.32 -9.52 -9.06
CA ASN A 22 -1.25 -9.85 -10.48
C ASN A 22 0.14 -9.61 -11.09
N ILE A 23 0.89 -8.64 -10.55
CA ILE A 23 2.25 -8.32 -10.98
C ILE A 23 3.24 -9.29 -10.36
N LEU A 24 3.12 -9.53 -9.05
CA LEU A 24 4.03 -10.39 -8.30
C LEU A 24 3.89 -11.87 -8.63
N SER A 25 2.76 -12.28 -9.21
CA SER A 25 2.53 -13.66 -9.69
C SER A 25 3.14 -13.94 -11.07
N LYS A 26 3.75 -12.95 -11.74
CA LYS A 26 4.41 -13.18 -13.03
C LYS A 26 5.77 -13.86 -12.83
N ASP A 27 6.01 -14.91 -13.61
CA ASP A 27 7.30 -15.63 -13.61
C ASP A 27 8.42 -14.89 -14.38
N PHE A 28 8.13 -13.69 -14.89
CA PHE A 28 9.07 -12.87 -15.66
C PHE A 28 9.02 -11.41 -15.20
N ILE A 29 10.10 -10.68 -15.48
CA ILE A 29 10.21 -9.25 -15.17
C ILE A 29 9.36 -8.46 -16.18
N LEU A 30 8.46 -7.61 -15.66
CA LEU A 30 7.63 -6.74 -16.49
C LEU A 30 8.45 -5.57 -17.07
N PRO A 31 8.06 -5.02 -18.22
CA PRO A 31 8.72 -3.84 -18.79
C PRO A 31 8.72 -2.65 -17.82
N LEU A 32 9.80 -1.86 -17.83
CA LEU A 32 9.96 -0.70 -16.95
C LEU A 32 8.77 0.27 -17.03
N GLU A 33 8.34 0.65 -18.24
CA GLU A 33 7.19 1.55 -18.44
C GLU A 33 5.91 1.03 -17.77
N PHE A 34 5.73 -0.29 -17.72
CA PHE A 34 4.59 -0.88 -17.02
C PHE A 34 4.76 -0.75 -15.50
N LEU A 35 5.96 -1.06 -14.99
CA LEU A 35 6.28 -0.96 -13.55
C LEU A 35 6.18 0.49 -13.04
N GLU A 36 6.58 1.48 -13.84
CA GLU A 36 6.43 2.91 -13.52
C GLU A 36 4.95 3.31 -13.36
N LYS A 37 4.05 2.82 -14.22
CA LYS A 37 2.60 3.05 -14.08
C LYS A 37 2.05 2.45 -12.79
N VAL A 38 2.54 1.28 -12.41
CA VAL A 38 2.15 0.63 -11.14
C VAL A 38 2.67 1.44 -9.96
N TYR A 39 3.92 1.90 -10.03
CA TYR A 39 4.50 2.78 -9.03
C TYR A 39 3.67 4.07 -8.88
N GLN A 40 3.25 4.68 -9.98
CA GLN A 40 2.36 5.85 -9.96
C GLN A 40 1.01 5.56 -9.28
N ASN A 41 0.43 4.36 -9.50
CA ASN A 41 -0.80 3.98 -8.80
C ASN A 41 -0.60 3.85 -7.28
N ILE A 42 0.56 3.35 -6.86
CA ILE A 42 0.94 3.34 -5.44
C ILE A 42 1.03 4.78 -4.90
N GLU A 43 1.71 5.68 -5.63
CA GLU A 43 1.84 7.08 -5.20
C GLU A 43 0.50 7.82 -5.15
N ASN A 44 -0.42 7.54 -6.09
CA ASN A 44 -1.77 8.09 -6.05
C ASN A 44 -2.55 7.61 -4.82
N PHE A 45 -2.40 6.33 -4.45
CA PHE A 45 -2.99 5.80 -3.22
C PHE A 45 -2.31 6.36 -1.97
N ASN A 46 -0.99 6.51 -1.95
CA ASN A 46 -0.29 7.20 -0.87
C ASN A 46 -0.83 8.62 -0.65
N HIS A 47 -1.01 9.37 -1.74
CA HIS A 47 -1.57 10.71 -1.68
C HIS A 47 -2.98 10.74 -1.07
N SER A 48 -3.85 9.78 -1.42
CA SER A 48 -5.20 9.72 -0.84
C SER A 48 -5.18 9.38 0.65
N LEU A 49 -4.22 8.55 1.11
CA LEU A 49 -4.04 8.25 2.52
C LEU A 49 -3.49 9.45 3.30
N ASP A 50 -2.51 10.15 2.75
CA ASP A 50 -1.79 11.24 3.43
C ASP A 50 -2.65 12.51 3.56
N THR A 51 -3.66 12.68 2.71
CA THR A 51 -4.54 13.86 2.69
C THR A 51 -5.86 13.68 3.43
N ASP A 52 -6.19 12.47 3.86
CA ASP A 52 -7.46 12.18 4.53
C ASP A 52 -7.29 12.06 6.06
N GLU A 53 -7.89 13.00 6.79
CA GLU A 53 -7.84 13.04 8.26
C GLU A 53 -8.37 11.77 8.93
N PHE A 54 -9.31 11.06 8.30
CA PHE A 54 -9.81 9.79 8.83
C PHE A 54 -8.71 8.73 8.88
N ILE A 55 -7.80 8.75 7.92
CA ILE A 55 -6.70 7.78 7.80
C ILE A 55 -5.51 8.15 8.67
N GLN A 56 -5.20 9.44 8.82
CA GLN A 56 -4.07 9.93 9.60
C GLN A 56 -4.30 9.89 11.12
N ASP A 57 -5.13 8.98 11.61
CA ASP A 57 -5.46 8.86 13.02
C ASP A 57 -4.40 8.09 13.82
N GLU A 58 -4.57 8.07 15.15
CA GLU A 58 -3.64 7.37 16.03
C GLU A 58 -3.72 5.85 15.89
N VAL A 59 -4.88 5.32 15.48
CA VAL A 59 -5.13 3.88 15.33
C VAL A 59 -4.25 3.29 14.22
N LEU A 60 -4.12 3.99 13.09
CA LEU A 60 -3.35 3.51 11.93
C LEU A 60 -1.88 3.96 11.94
N ARG A 61 -1.44 4.77 12.91
CA ARG A 61 -0.04 5.25 13.00
C ARG A 61 0.99 4.11 12.98
N GLY A 62 0.69 2.99 13.64
CA GLY A 62 1.55 1.80 13.62
C GLY A 62 1.71 1.18 12.22
N ALA A 63 0.65 1.19 11.42
CA ALA A 63 0.71 0.73 10.02
C ALA A 63 1.58 1.65 9.16
N PHE A 64 1.50 2.97 9.34
CA PHE A 64 2.38 3.89 8.61
C PHE A 64 3.84 3.79 9.03
N ALA A 65 4.11 3.58 10.32
CA ALA A 65 5.47 3.29 10.79
C ALA A 65 6.02 2.00 10.16
N TYR A 66 5.17 0.96 10.02
CA TYR A 66 5.55 -0.27 9.33
C TYR A 66 5.86 -0.04 7.84
N ARG A 67 5.07 0.80 7.14
CA ARG A 67 5.35 1.25 5.76
C ARG A 67 6.76 1.82 5.68
N GLY A 68 7.05 2.81 6.53
CA GLY A 68 8.33 3.51 6.56
C GLY A 68 9.50 2.56 6.78
N LYS A 69 9.36 1.57 7.66
CA LYS A 69 10.38 0.53 7.88
C LYS A 69 10.64 -0.28 6.60
N LEU A 70 9.60 -0.86 5.99
CA LEU A 70 9.76 -1.72 4.80
C LEU A 70 10.35 -0.94 3.62
N ILE A 71 9.89 0.29 3.38
CA ILE A 71 10.44 1.14 2.32
C ILE A 71 11.88 1.54 2.63
N SER A 72 12.21 1.87 3.87
CA SER A 72 13.58 2.17 4.28
C SER A 72 14.52 0.97 4.04
N ASP A 73 14.05 -0.24 4.31
CA ASP A 73 14.85 -1.46 4.09
C ASP A 73 15.13 -1.68 2.59
N VAL A 74 14.18 -1.39 1.69
CA VAL A 74 14.43 -1.39 0.24
C VAL A 74 15.47 -0.34 -0.16
N LEU A 75 15.36 0.88 0.36
CA LEU A 75 16.30 1.97 0.03
C LEU A 75 17.75 1.65 0.45
N LYS A 76 17.93 0.96 1.59
CA LYS A 76 19.25 0.52 2.08
C LYS A 76 19.92 -0.52 1.18
N LEU A 77 19.18 -1.21 0.32
CA LEU A 77 19.75 -2.15 -0.65
C LEU A 77 20.54 -1.44 -1.76
N HIS A 78 20.40 -0.12 -1.91
CA HIS A 78 21.12 0.69 -2.90
C HIS A 78 21.02 0.15 -4.34
N ILE A 79 19.87 -0.44 -4.70
CA ILE A 79 19.61 -1.02 -6.00
C ILE A 79 19.75 0.06 -7.07
N LYS A 80 20.65 -0.15 -8.05
CA LYS A 80 20.93 0.81 -9.13
C LYS A 80 20.05 0.61 -10.35
N ASP A 81 19.66 -0.63 -10.61
CA ASP A 81 18.76 -0.95 -11.71
C ASP A 81 17.33 -0.57 -11.32
N GLU A 82 16.72 0.31 -12.11
CA GLU A 82 15.41 0.88 -11.82
C GLU A 82 14.29 -0.17 -11.83
N THR A 83 14.37 -1.14 -12.75
CA THR A 83 13.40 -2.24 -12.83
C THR A 83 13.43 -3.09 -11.57
N HIS A 84 14.63 -3.44 -11.09
CA HIS A 84 14.80 -4.19 -9.85
C HIS A 84 14.40 -3.36 -8.62
N PHE A 85 14.69 -2.06 -8.62
CA PHE A 85 14.30 -1.16 -7.54
C PHE A 85 12.78 -1.07 -7.40
N ILE A 86 12.07 -0.75 -8.49
CA ILE A 86 10.60 -0.65 -8.48
C ILE A 86 9.98 -2.00 -8.12
N THR A 87 10.54 -3.11 -8.62
CA THR A 87 10.06 -4.45 -8.24
C THR A 87 10.23 -4.72 -6.73
N ALA A 88 11.37 -4.35 -6.14
CA ALA A 88 11.59 -4.48 -4.70
C ALA A 88 10.66 -3.57 -3.88
N TYR A 89 10.43 -2.34 -4.34
CA TYR A 89 9.49 -1.41 -3.75
C TYR A 89 8.05 -1.96 -3.78
N ILE A 90 7.58 -2.47 -4.92
CA ILE A 90 6.26 -3.10 -5.07
C ILE A 90 6.10 -4.28 -4.09
N LYS A 91 7.12 -5.12 -3.94
CA LYS A 91 7.09 -6.25 -2.99
C LYS A 91 6.93 -5.78 -1.54
N ALA A 92 7.76 -4.82 -1.12
CA ALA A 92 7.70 -4.25 0.22
C ALA A 92 6.37 -3.53 0.48
N TYR A 93 5.87 -2.80 -0.52
CA TYR A 93 4.60 -2.09 -0.44
C TYR A 93 3.41 -3.05 -0.37
N HIS A 94 3.42 -4.15 -1.14
CA HIS A 94 2.41 -5.19 -1.07
C HIS A 94 2.36 -5.83 0.32
N GLU A 95 3.53 -6.14 0.91
CA GLU A 95 3.60 -6.66 2.28
C GLU A 95 2.99 -5.67 3.29
N TRP A 96 3.34 -4.38 3.20
CA TRP A 96 2.71 -3.35 4.02
C TRP A 96 1.20 -3.28 3.79
N LEU A 97 0.74 -3.35 2.53
CA LEU A 97 -0.66 -3.21 2.16
C LEU A 97 -1.54 -4.31 2.78
N LEU A 98 -1.03 -5.55 2.85
CA LEU A 98 -1.71 -6.65 3.56
C LEU A 98 -1.92 -6.32 5.05
N TYR A 99 -0.87 -5.82 5.71
CA TYR A 99 -0.95 -5.40 7.11
C TYR A 99 -1.91 -4.21 7.29
N PHE A 100 -1.84 -3.22 6.40
CA PHE A 100 -2.71 -2.04 6.42
C PHE A 100 -4.18 -2.43 6.27
N ILE A 101 -4.51 -3.31 5.33
CA ILE A 101 -5.87 -3.84 5.12
C ILE A 101 -6.38 -4.51 6.39
N GLU A 102 -5.59 -5.37 7.04
CA GLU A 102 -5.98 -6.03 8.29
C GLU A 102 -6.35 -5.00 9.38
N LYS A 103 -5.54 -3.94 9.54
CA LYS A 103 -5.79 -2.89 10.53
C LYS A 103 -6.98 -2.02 10.16
N LEU A 104 -7.16 -1.70 8.88
CA LEU A 104 -8.30 -0.94 8.40
C LEU A 104 -9.61 -1.72 8.56
N GLU A 105 -9.60 -3.03 8.32
CA GLU A 105 -10.76 -3.90 8.60
C GLU A 105 -11.11 -3.95 10.08
N GLN A 106 -10.11 -4.02 10.97
CA GLN A 106 -10.32 -3.99 12.42
C GLN A 106 -10.99 -2.67 12.83
N LYS A 107 -10.50 -1.54 12.30
CA LYS A 107 -11.10 -0.22 12.51
C LYS A 107 -12.53 -0.16 11.96
N TYR A 108 -12.77 -0.59 10.73
CA TYR A 108 -14.13 -0.66 10.13
C TYR A 108 -15.10 -1.48 10.99
N LYS A 109 -14.69 -2.65 11.48
CA LYS A 109 -15.49 -3.50 12.37
C LYS A 109 -15.79 -2.82 13.70
N SER A 110 -14.85 -2.07 14.28
CA SER A 110 -15.10 -1.30 15.51
C SER A 110 -16.12 -0.18 15.31
N LEU A 111 -16.09 0.50 14.17
CA LEU A 111 -17.06 1.54 13.81
C LEU A 111 -18.47 0.99 13.55
N SER A 112 -18.56 -0.28 13.14
CA SER A 112 -19.84 -0.97 12.86
C SER A 112 -20.53 -1.54 14.11
N LYS A 113 -19.84 -1.55 15.27
CA LYS A 113 -20.39 -2.01 16.55
C LYS A 113 -21.03 -0.89 17.37
N VAL A 114 -20.92 0.35 16.89
CA VAL A 114 -21.50 1.57 17.48
C VAL A 114 -22.82 1.86 16.77
#